data_AF-A0A2D9RCH1-F1
#
_entry.id   AF-A0A2D9RCH1-F1
#
_cell.length_a   1.000
_cell.length_b   1.000
_cell.length_c   1.000
_cell.angle_alpha   90.00
_cell.angle_beta   90.00
_cell.angle_gamma   90.00
#
_symmetry.space_group_name_H-M   'P 1'
#
loop_
_entity.id
_entity.type
_entity.pdbx_description
1 polymer ?
#
loop_
_entity_poly.entity_id
_entity_poly.type
_entity_poly.pdbx_seq_one_letter_code
_entity_poly.pdbx_strand_id
1 'polypeptide(L)'
;MPRDIDQKKTRKALRKLRKAVERAEAEGVELTDWEKEFAEGVDERLNKYGSAFADLTKGEADEALSMAQSEILRQLDKKSRGKTSGGFTTRKPLRARKPVFRNRKQDEPEEAENTDEQADFVHRDAEHIVPKREIPKGPPQLKIASDQGKQSLNETERSPPKRPQFKVISGGKSD
;
A
#
# COMPACT_ATOMS: atom_id res chain seq x y z
N MET A 1 10.67 29.58 10.26
CA MET A 1 10.68 29.25 8.82
C MET A 1 9.32 28.68 8.44
N PRO A 2 8.69 29.14 7.35
CA PRO A 2 7.54 28.43 6.78
C PRO A 2 7.98 26.99 6.43
N ARG A 3 7.15 26.00 6.77
CA ARG A 3 7.44 24.60 6.42
C ARG A 3 7.35 24.41 4.92
N ASP A 4 8.20 23.55 4.39
CA ASP A 4 8.12 23.14 2.99
C ASP A 4 6.95 22.16 2.86
N ILE A 5 5.82 22.65 2.35
CA ILE A 5 4.57 21.89 2.28
C ILE A 5 4.31 21.56 0.82
N ASP A 6 4.04 20.28 0.54
CA ASP A 6 3.74 19.85 -0.82
C ASP A 6 2.41 20.47 -1.30
N GLN A 7 2.51 21.40 -2.25
CA GLN A 7 1.37 22.06 -2.88
C GLN A 7 0.36 21.06 -3.46
N LYS A 8 0.81 19.87 -3.88
CA LYS A 8 -0.08 18.81 -4.38
C LYS A 8 -0.97 18.28 -3.25
N LYS A 9 -0.43 18.13 -2.04
CA LYS A 9 -1.17 17.70 -0.85
C LYS A 9 -2.12 18.79 -0.38
N THR A 10 -1.74 20.07 -0.42
CA THR A 10 -2.62 21.21 -0.17
C THR A 10 -3.81 21.23 -1.12
N ARG A 11 -3.56 21.13 -2.43
CA ARG A 11 -4.63 21.09 -3.44
C ARG A 11 -5.55 19.88 -3.26
N LYS A 12 -5.00 18.73 -2.87
CA LYS A 12 -5.79 17.52 -2.56
C LYS A 12 -6.67 17.74 -1.32
N ALA A 13 -6.16 18.42 -0.30
CA ALA A 13 -6.93 18.77 0.90
C ALA A 13 -8.08 19.72 0.55
N LEU A 14 -7.82 20.81 -0.18
CA LEU A 14 -8.85 21.74 -0.66
C LEU A 14 -9.94 21.03 -1.47
N ARG A 15 -9.54 20.11 -2.37
CA ARG A 15 -10.51 19.32 -3.14
C ARG A 15 -11.37 18.41 -2.26
N LYS A 16 -10.79 17.77 -1.24
CA LYS A 16 -11.56 16.94 -0.29
C LYS A 16 -12.55 17.78 0.49
N LEU A 17 -12.11 18.94 0.97
CA LEU A 17 -12.94 19.88 1.73
C LEU A 17 -14.16 20.33 0.92
N ARG A 18 -13.93 20.88 -0.27
CA ARG A 18 -15.01 21.33 -1.17
C ARG A 18 -15.96 20.21 -1.52
N LYS A 19 -15.42 19.01 -1.76
CA LYS A 19 -16.24 17.83 -2.07
C LYS A 19 -17.10 17.37 -0.89
N ALA A 20 -16.59 17.47 0.34
CA ALA A 20 -17.35 17.12 1.53
C ALA A 20 -18.50 18.11 1.77
N VAL A 21 -18.24 19.41 1.58
CA VAL A 21 -19.25 20.47 1.67
C VAL A 21 -20.33 20.30 0.59
N GLU A 22 -19.94 20.21 -0.68
CA GLU A 22 -20.84 19.99 -1.82
C GLU A 22 -21.70 18.74 -1.63
N ARG A 23 -21.12 17.67 -1.07
CA ARG A 23 -21.85 16.43 -0.81
C ARG A 23 -22.86 16.55 0.33
N ALA A 24 -22.50 17.27 1.38
CA ALA A 24 -23.40 17.54 2.48
C ALA A 24 -24.59 18.41 2.04
N GLU A 25 -24.32 19.44 1.22
CA GLU A 25 -25.35 20.25 0.58
C GLU A 25 -26.25 19.41 -0.35
N ALA A 26 -25.66 18.58 -1.21
CA ALA A 26 -26.41 17.77 -2.17
C ALA A 26 -27.31 16.70 -1.53
N GLU A 27 -26.95 16.21 -0.34
CA GLU A 27 -27.78 15.25 0.40
C GLU A 27 -28.75 15.93 1.38
N GLY A 28 -28.72 17.27 1.46
CA GLY A 28 -29.59 18.04 2.36
C GLY A 28 -29.34 17.74 3.84
N VAL A 29 -28.16 17.20 4.18
CA VAL A 29 -27.75 17.02 5.57
C VAL A 29 -27.18 18.34 6.04
N GLU A 30 -27.92 19.03 6.91
CA GLU A 30 -27.46 20.28 7.50
C GLU A 30 -26.17 20.04 8.28
N LEU A 31 -25.06 20.63 7.81
CA LEU A 31 -23.83 20.68 8.60
C LEU A 31 -24.15 21.42 9.89
N THR A 32 -23.69 20.87 11.02
CA THR A 32 -23.74 21.60 12.28
C THR A 32 -22.90 22.87 12.19
N ASP A 33 -23.24 23.91 12.95
CA ASP A 33 -22.56 25.22 12.83
C ASP A 33 -21.04 25.11 13.00
N TRP A 34 -20.58 24.30 13.97
CA TRP A 34 -19.15 24.03 14.15
C TRP A 34 -18.49 23.31 12.96
N GLU A 35 -19.23 22.48 12.19
CA GLU A 35 -18.70 21.79 11.00
C GLU A 35 -18.49 22.77 9.84
N LYS A 36 -19.36 23.79 9.73
CA LYS A 36 -19.20 24.89 8.76
C LYS A 36 -17.98 25.74 9.13
N GLU A 37 -17.87 26.15 10.40
CA GLU A 37 -16.71 26.89 10.92
C GLU A 37 -15.40 26.10 10.75
N PHE A 38 -15.45 24.78 11.00
CA PHE A 38 -14.31 23.90 10.76
C PHE A 38 -13.88 23.94 9.29
N ALA A 39 -14.84 23.83 8.37
CA ALA A 39 -14.53 23.79 6.95
C ALA A 39 -13.92 25.11 6.47
N GLU A 40 -14.54 26.23 6.83
CA GLU A 40 -14.05 27.57 6.48
C GLU A 40 -12.66 27.84 7.07
N GLY A 41 -12.45 27.59 8.37
CA GLY A 41 -11.17 27.81 9.02
C GLY A 41 -10.04 26.91 8.51
N VAL A 42 -10.36 25.70 8.00
CA VAL A 42 -9.39 24.84 7.32
C VAL A 42 -9.07 25.37 5.92
N ASP A 43 -10.07 25.85 5.17
CA ASP A 43 -9.86 26.45 3.84
C ASP A 43 -8.93 27.66 3.92
N GLU A 44 -9.19 28.58 4.85
CA GLU A 44 -8.37 29.77 5.08
C GLU A 44 -6.91 29.43 5.39
N ARG A 45 -6.67 28.48 6.30
CA ARG A 45 -5.30 28.06 6.65
C ARG A 45 -4.58 27.37 5.51
N LEU A 46 -5.29 26.53 4.75
CA LEU A 46 -4.71 25.89 3.56
C LEU A 46 -4.34 26.92 2.50
N ASN A 47 -5.16 27.95 2.29
CA ASN A 47 -4.88 29.02 1.33
C ASN A 47 -3.72 29.92 1.80
N LYS A 48 -3.65 30.24 3.10
CA LYS A 48 -2.64 31.16 3.65
C LYS A 48 -1.28 30.50 3.88
N TYR A 49 -1.26 29.28 4.41
CA TYR A 49 -0.03 28.63 4.87
C TYR A 49 0.31 27.36 4.10
N GLY A 50 -0.58 26.84 3.26
CA GLY A 50 -0.42 25.54 2.60
C GLY A 50 -0.75 24.34 3.50
N SER A 51 -0.76 24.52 4.83
CA SER A 51 -1.09 23.48 5.81
C SER A 51 -2.05 24.00 6.87
N ALA A 52 -3.00 23.15 7.27
CA ALA A 52 -4.02 23.46 8.26
C ALA A 52 -3.58 23.24 9.71
N PHE A 53 -2.34 22.79 9.95
CA PHE A 53 -1.81 22.51 11.30
C PHE A 53 -0.34 22.91 11.45
N ALA A 54 0.02 23.34 12.67
CA ALA A 54 1.36 23.83 13.02
C ALA A 54 2.33 22.76 13.57
N ASP A 55 1.78 21.69 14.14
CA ASP A 55 2.49 20.78 15.03
C ASP A 55 2.73 19.41 14.38
N LEU A 56 3.99 19.00 14.25
CA LEU A 56 4.40 17.74 13.62
C LEU A 56 3.99 16.50 14.43
N THR A 57 3.62 16.64 15.70
CA THR A 57 3.09 15.50 16.47
C THR A 57 1.67 15.12 16.04
N LYS A 58 0.97 16.01 15.30
CA LYS A 58 -0.42 15.86 14.89
C LYS A 58 -0.60 15.29 13.47
N GLY A 59 0.50 15.00 12.77
CA GLY A 59 0.51 14.48 11.41
C GLY A 59 1.89 14.52 10.76
N GLU A 60 1.99 13.96 9.55
CA GLU A 60 3.25 13.98 8.80
C GLU A 60 3.67 15.39 8.43
N ALA A 61 4.99 15.67 8.45
CA ALA A 61 5.53 16.99 8.14
C ALA A 61 5.10 17.51 6.75
N ASP A 62 4.95 16.60 5.79
CA ASP A 62 4.60 16.90 4.41
C ASP A 62 3.09 17.02 4.19
N GLU A 63 2.25 16.57 5.13
CA GLU A 63 0.80 16.55 4.93
C GLU A 63 0.16 17.92 5.22
N ALA A 64 -0.88 18.25 4.46
CA ALA A 64 -1.58 19.52 4.59
C ALA A 64 -2.66 19.49 5.69
N LEU A 65 -3.08 18.31 6.13
CA LEU A 65 -4.10 18.11 7.15
C LEU A 65 -3.55 17.26 8.30
N SER A 66 -3.92 17.61 9.52
CA SER A 66 -3.66 16.76 10.69
C SER A 66 -4.49 15.47 10.61
N MET A 67 -4.03 14.42 11.29
CA MET A 67 -4.78 13.17 11.46
C MET A 67 -6.22 13.43 11.92
N ALA A 68 -6.41 14.25 12.96
CA ALA A 68 -7.74 14.58 13.49
C ALA A 68 -8.61 15.31 12.45
N GLN A 69 -8.04 16.26 11.71
CA GLN A 69 -8.76 16.98 10.64
C GLN A 69 -9.18 16.02 9.53
N SER A 70 -8.32 15.06 9.19
CA SER A 70 -8.63 14.03 8.19
C SER A 70 -9.76 13.10 8.65
N GLU A 71 -9.84 12.80 9.95
CA GLU A 71 -10.92 12.01 10.54
C GLU A 71 -12.24 12.77 10.55
N ILE A 72 -12.22 14.07 10.89
CA ILE A 72 -13.40 14.94 10.84
C ILE A 72 -13.95 15.01 9.41
N LEU A 73 -13.10 15.23 8.40
CA LEU A 73 -13.54 15.20 7.00
C LEU A 73 -14.15 13.85 6.61
N ARG A 74 -13.56 12.75 7.10
CA ARG A 74 -14.10 11.41 6.86
C ARG A 74 -15.43 11.19 7.56
N GLN A 75 -15.63 11.76 8.73
CA GLN A 75 -16.91 11.71 9.45
C GLN A 75 -17.96 12.55 8.69
N LEU A 76 -17.60 13.75 8.22
CA LEU A 76 -18.47 14.59 7.40
C LEU A 76 -18.89 13.88 6.09
N ASP A 77 -17.94 13.24 5.41
CA ASP A 77 -18.20 12.41 4.21
C ASP A 77 -19.08 11.19 4.50
N LYS A 78 -19.10 10.68 5.75
CA LYS A 78 -19.96 9.56 6.18
C LYS A 78 -21.33 10.02 6.68
N LYS A 79 -21.45 11.26 7.17
CA LYS A 79 -22.69 11.92 7.60
C LYS A 79 -23.51 12.40 6.40
N SER A 80 -22.87 13.09 5.45
CA SER A 80 -23.26 12.98 4.03
C SER A 80 -23.09 11.51 3.62
N ARG A 81 -23.21 11.01 2.41
CA ARG A 81 -23.55 9.59 2.14
C ARG A 81 -24.74 8.95 2.89
N GLY A 82 -25.27 9.49 3.99
CA GLY A 82 -26.28 8.85 4.83
C GLY A 82 -25.88 7.46 5.37
N LYS A 83 -24.57 7.16 5.45
CA LYS A 83 -24.09 5.84 5.89
C LYS A 83 -23.82 5.88 7.38
N THR A 84 -24.75 5.32 8.15
CA THR A 84 -24.54 5.06 9.58
C THR A 84 -23.19 4.34 9.77
N SER A 85 -22.39 4.83 10.72
CA SER A 85 -20.98 4.43 10.85
C SER A 85 -20.79 2.97 11.30
N GLY A 86 -21.87 2.23 11.55
CA GLY A 86 -21.88 0.84 11.95
C GLY A 86 -22.18 -0.07 10.77
N GLY A 87 -21.19 -0.82 10.32
CA GLY A 87 -21.43 -1.83 9.29
C GLY A 87 -20.17 -2.49 8.80
N PHE A 88 -19.55 -3.30 9.67
CA PHE A 88 -18.73 -4.43 9.25
C PHE A 88 -19.62 -5.48 8.56
N THR A 89 -20.43 -5.10 7.58
CA THR A 89 -21.20 -6.04 6.77
C THR A 89 -20.31 -6.49 5.61
N THR A 90 -19.53 -7.52 5.94
CA THR A 90 -19.12 -8.61 5.03
C THR A 90 -19.12 -8.25 3.55
N ARG A 91 -18.04 -7.59 3.08
CA ARG A 91 -17.71 -7.64 1.65
C ARG A 91 -17.52 -9.12 1.31
N LYS A 92 -18.42 -9.66 0.50
CA LYS A 92 -18.34 -11.03 -0.05
C LYS A 92 -16.90 -11.27 -0.56
N PRO A 93 -16.23 -12.37 -0.18
CA PRO A 93 -14.86 -12.61 -0.61
C PRO A 93 -14.86 -12.70 -2.14
N LEU A 94 -14.05 -11.84 -2.77
CA LEU A 94 -13.83 -11.87 -4.21
C LEU A 94 -13.26 -13.26 -4.55
N ARG A 95 -14.07 -14.10 -5.19
CA ARG A 95 -13.63 -15.41 -5.67
C ARG A 95 -12.52 -15.19 -6.69
N ALA A 96 -11.29 -15.57 -6.34
CA ALA A 96 -10.16 -15.58 -7.27
C ALA A 96 -10.51 -16.49 -8.47
N ARG A 97 -10.64 -15.93 -9.67
CA ARG A 97 -10.73 -16.71 -10.90
C ARG A 97 -9.35 -17.29 -11.18
N LYS A 98 -9.26 -18.61 -11.30
CA LYS A 98 -8.04 -19.34 -11.68
C LYS A 98 -7.47 -18.76 -12.98
N PRO A 99 -6.15 -18.53 -13.10
CA PRO A 99 -5.55 -18.11 -14.36
C PRO A 99 -5.66 -19.27 -15.36
N VAL A 100 -6.37 -19.05 -16.45
CA VAL A 100 -6.40 -19.96 -17.59
C VAL A 100 -5.11 -19.70 -18.37
N PHE A 101 -4.12 -20.59 -18.22
CA PHE A 101 -2.96 -20.63 -19.10
C PHE A 101 -3.46 -20.97 -20.52
N ARG A 102 -3.33 -20.03 -21.46
CA ARG A 102 -3.58 -20.30 -22.87
C ARG A 102 -2.30 -20.86 -23.48
N ASN A 103 -2.31 -22.15 -23.79
CA ASN A 103 -1.27 -22.78 -24.61
C ASN A 103 -1.32 -22.15 -26.00
N ARG A 104 -0.37 -21.27 -26.29
CA ARG A 104 -0.11 -20.73 -27.64
C ARG A 104 0.58 -21.85 -28.42
N LYS A 105 -0.21 -22.64 -29.16
CA LYS A 105 0.31 -23.45 -30.27
C LYS A 105 0.88 -22.45 -31.28
N GLN A 106 2.20 -22.51 -31.52
CA GLN A 106 2.82 -21.87 -32.67
C GLN A 106 2.77 -22.87 -33.81
N ASP A 107 2.39 -22.35 -34.97
CA ASP A 107 2.21 -23.06 -36.23
C ASP A 107 3.56 -23.55 -36.77
N GLU A 108 3.55 -24.77 -37.29
CA GLU A 108 4.62 -25.49 -38.00
C GLU A 108 4.94 -24.81 -39.36
N PRO A 109 6.20 -24.88 -39.81
CA PRO A 109 6.47 -25.11 -41.22
C PRO A 109 7.27 -26.41 -41.44
N GLU A 110 6.79 -27.18 -42.41
CA GLU A 110 7.39 -28.38 -43.00
C GLU A 110 8.78 -28.09 -43.60
N GLU A 111 9.72 -29.04 -43.43
CA GLU A 111 10.58 -29.64 -44.49
C GLU A 111 11.84 -30.33 -43.91
N ALA A 112 12.12 -31.51 -44.49
CA ALA A 112 13.39 -32.25 -44.61
C ALA A 112 13.97 -33.13 -43.46
N GLU A 113 13.87 -34.44 -43.72
CA GLU A 113 14.95 -35.46 -43.73
C GLU A 113 15.64 -35.92 -42.43
N ASN A 114 15.08 -37.01 -41.88
CA ASN A 114 15.71 -38.31 -41.62
C ASN A 114 17.24 -38.37 -41.32
N THR A 115 17.58 -38.54 -40.04
CA THR A 115 18.73 -39.36 -39.60
C THR A 115 18.39 -40.05 -38.27
N ASP A 116 18.32 -41.38 -38.32
CA ASP A 116 18.39 -42.29 -37.18
C ASP A 116 19.67 -42.06 -36.38
N GLU A 117 19.60 -41.55 -35.15
CA GLU A 117 20.53 -41.93 -34.08
C GLU A 117 19.80 -41.93 -32.73
N GLN A 118 19.62 -43.14 -32.21
CA GLN A 118 19.20 -43.42 -30.85
C GLN A 118 20.24 -42.84 -29.86
N ALA A 119 19.79 -42.05 -28.90
CA ALA A 119 20.57 -41.75 -27.71
C ALA A 119 19.65 -41.66 -26.48
N ASP A 120 19.68 -42.73 -25.71
CA ASP A 120 19.10 -42.86 -24.38
C ASP A 120 19.58 -41.72 -23.45
N PHE A 121 18.66 -40.93 -22.90
CA PHE A 121 18.93 -40.12 -21.70
C PHE A 121 17.78 -40.17 -20.70
N VAL A 122 17.73 -41.30 -20.01
CA VAL A 122 17.34 -41.53 -18.61
C VAL A 122 16.56 -40.40 -17.92
N HIS A 123 15.29 -40.67 -17.62
CA HIS A 123 14.52 -40.01 -16.57
C HIS A 123 15.30 -40.06 -15.25
N ARG A 124 15.85 -38.92 -14.82
CA ARG A 124 16.43 -38.79 -13.48
C ARG A 124 15.40 -38.19 -12.54
N ASP A 125 14.75 -39.08 -11.82
CA ASP A 125 14.02 -38.77 -10.59
C ASP A 125 14.95 -38.00 -9.64
N ALA A 126 14.59 -36.75 -9.34
CA ALA A 126 15.23 -35.97 -8.28
C ALA A 126 14.14 -35.46 -7.35
N GLU A 127 13.78 -36.32 -6.40
CA GLU A 127 12.99 -36.00 -5.22
C GLU A 127 13.58 -34.78 -4.50
N HIS A 128 12.95 -33.62 -4.67
CA HIS A 128 13.21 -32.48 -3.81
C HIS A 128 12.42 -32.68 -2.52
N ILE A 129 12.99 -33.47 -1.61
CA ILE A 129 12.55 -33.60 -0.22
C ILE A 129 12.75 -32.24 0.44
N VAL A 130 11.69 -31.43 0.48
CA VAL A 130 11.64 -30.24 1.32
C VAL A 130 11.36 -30.73 2.75
N PRO A 131 12.26 -30.52 3.74
CA PRO A 131 11.98 -30.91 5.10
C PRO A 131 10.79 -30.10 5.62
N LYS A 132 9.73 -30.83 5.99
CA LYS A 132 8.48 -30.30 6.54
C LYS A 132 8.80 -29.66 7.89
N ARG A 133 8.83 -28.31 7.95
CA ARG A 133 8.94 -27.59 9.23
C ARG A 133 7.69 -27.85 10.05
N GLU A 134 7.83 -28.56 11.16
CA GLU A 134 6.73 -28.78 12.11
C GLU A 134 6.43 -27.47 12.84
N ILE A 135 5.22 -26.95 12.62
CA ILE A 135 4.69 -25.82 13.38
C ILE A 135 4.27 -26.37 14.74
N PRO A 136 4.77 -25.84 15.87
CA PRO A 136 4.39 -26.34 17.19
C PRO A 136 2.88 -26.15 17.40
N LYS A 137 2.15 -27.26 17.53
CA LYS A 137 0.73 -27.27 17.90
C LYS A 137 0.62 -27.16 19.42
N GLY A 138 0.77 -25.94 19.92
CA GLY A 138 0.52 -25.62 21.33
C GLY A 138 0.19 -24.14 21.49
N PRO A 139 -0.60 -23.75 22.50
CA PRO A 139 -0.83 -22.34 22.79
C PRO A 139 0.52 -21.65 23.08
N PRO A 140 0.74 -20.42 22.59
CA PRO A 140 2.01 -19.73 22.74
C PRO A 140 2.27 -19.47 24.23
N GLN A 141 3.33 -20.08 24.78
CA GLN A 141 3.77 -19.78 26.14
C GLN A 141 4.50 -18.44 26.14
N LEU A 142 3.89 -17.42 26.76
CA LEU A 142 4.54 -16.15 27.05
C LEU A 142 5.56 -16.38 28.16
N LYS A 143 6.85 -16.48 27.80
CA LYS A 143 7.94 -16.38 28.76
C LYS A 143 8.05 -14.91 29.17
N ILE A 144 7.57 -14.58 30.37
CA ILE A 144 7.81 -13.29 31.01
C ILE A 144 9.30 -13.29 31.39
N ALA A 145 10.13 -12.63 30.58
CA ALA A 145 11.52 -12.40 30.92
C ALA A 145 11.57 -11.40 32.07
N SER A 146 11.96 -11.88 33.25
CA SER A 146 12.30 -11.07 34.41
C SER A 146 13.52 -10.21 34.12
N ASP A 147 13.37 -8.93 34.44
CA ASP A 147 14.36 -7.87 34.53
C ASP A 147 15.77 -8.35 34.96
N GLN A 148 16.72 -8.25 34.03
CA GLN A 148 18.16 -8.25 34.29
C GLN A 148 18.87 -7.41 33.23
N GLY A 149 19.51 -6.33 33.69
CA GLY A 149 20.83 -5.97 33.17
C GLY A 149 20.86 -5.00 31.99
N LYS A 150 21.08 -3.73 32.32
CA LYS A 150 21.72 -2.74 31.45
C LYS A 150 22.95 -3.35 30.78
N GLN A 151 22.96 -3.43 29.45
CA GLN A 151 24.19 -3.60 28.69
C GLN A 151 24.23 -2.64 27.49
N SER A 152 25.43 -2.10 27.37
CA SER A 152 25.96 -1.01 26.56
C SER A 152 25.62 -1.03 25.07
N LEU A 153 25.46 0.18 24.53
CA LEU A 153 25.61 0.55 23.13
C LEU A 153 26.90 -0.03 22.55
N ASN A 154 26.77 -0.94 21.58
CA ASN A 154 27.81 -1.21 20.60
C ASN A 154 27.27 -0.81 19.23
N GLU A 155 27.79 0.29 18.71
CA GLU A 155 27.64 0.72 17.32
C GLU A 155 28.13 -0.39 16.39
N THR A 156 27.21 -1.05 15.70
CA THR A 156 27.53 -1.84 14.52
C THR A 156 27.16 -1.00 13.32
N GLU A 157 28.17 -0.46 12.64
CA GLU A 157 28.02 0.25 11.38
C GLU A 157 27.23 -0.62 10.40
N ARG A 158 26.00 -0.20 10.08
CA ARG A 158 25.21 -0.81 9.02
C ARG A 158 25.78 -0.37 7.68
N SER A 159 26.62 -1.22 7.10
CA SER A 159 27.00 -1.11 5.69
C SER A 159 25.73 -1.09 4.81
N PRO A 160 25.59 -0.15 3.87
CA PRO A 160 24.39 -0.05 3.03
C PRO A 160 24.27 -1.28 2.11
N PRO A 161 23.04 -1.79 1.86
CA PRO A 161 22.86 -2.93 0.98
C PRO A 161 23.32 -2.61 -0.45
N LYS A 162 24.15 -3.51 -1.00
CA LYS A 162 24.69 -3.39 -2.36
C LYS A 162 23.55 -3.41 -3.37
N ARG A 163 23.44 -2.34 -4.18
CA ARG A 163 22.41 -2.22 -5.23
C ARG A 163 22.59 -3.33 -6.28
N PRO A 164 21.52 -3.97 -6.77
CA PRO A 164 21.62 -4.93 -7.86
C PRO A 164 22.09 -4.22 -9.13
N GLN A 165 23.12 -4.78 -9.78
CA GLN A 165 23.60 -4.24 -11.05
C GLN A 165 22.74 -4.76 -12.20
N PHE A 166 22.13 -3.83 -12.93
CA PHE A 166 21.34 -4.10 -14.11
C PHE A 166 22.27 -4.59 -15.23
N LYS A 167 22.14 -5.85 -15.65
CA LYS A 167 22.85 -6.37 -16.82
C LYS A 167 22.01 -6.08 -18.06
N VAL A 168 22.56 -5.26 -18.96
CA VAL A 168 21.99 -5.00 -20.28
C VAL A 168 22.14 -6.28 -21.10
N ILE A 169 21.02 -6.91 -21.46
CA ILE A 169 21.00 -7.98 -22.46
C ILE A 169 21.15 -7.29 -23.80
N SER A 170 22.28 -7.49 -24.48
CA SER A 170 22.49 -7.01 -25.84
C SER A 170 21.50 -7.75 -26.75
N GLY A 171 20.45 -7.04 -27.16
CA GLY A 171 19.50 -7.54 -28.14
C GLY A 171 20.21 -7.89 -29.44
N GLY A 172 19.86 -9.05 -29.98
CA GLY A 172 20.40 -9.63 -31.20
C GLY A 172 20.29 -8.67 -32.38
N LYS A 173 21.45 -8.33 -32.93
CA LYS A 173 21.59 -7.84 -34.30
C LYS A 173 21.54 -9.11 -35.17
N SER A 174 20.38 -9.40 -35.74
CA SER A 174 20.29 -10.33 -36.86
C SER A 174 20.65 -9.55 -38.11
N ASP A 175 21.78 -9.90 -38.73
CA ASP A 175 22.05 -9.63 -40.15
C ASP A 175 21.20 -10.58 -41.02
#